data_AF-A0A9E2ZL64-F1
#
_entry.id   AF-A0A9E2ZL64-F1
#
_cell.length_a   1.000
_cell.length_b   1.000
_cell.length_c   1.000
_cell.angle_alpha   90.00
_cell.angle_beta   90.00
_cell.angle_gamma   90.00
#
_symmetry.space_group_name_H-M   'P 1'
#
loop_
_entity.id
_entity.type
_entity.pdbx_description
1 polymer ?
#
loop_
_entity_poly.entity_id
_entity_poly.type
_entity_poly.pdbx_seq_one_letter_code
_entity_poly.pdbx_strand_id
1 'polypeptide(L)' 'MKVTIGASTGANVEVWCEEGLFHARRAHDAGQPETCIALDLFEVIAELAQLDLEDARQAAEAVRLAERAQSHLGSG' A
#
# COMPACT_ATOMS: atom_id res chain seq x y z
N MET A 1 -12.77 3.99 5.65
CA MET A 1 -11.71 4.05 6.67
C MET A 1 -10.36 4.14 5.97
N LYS A 2 -9.38 4.86 6.52
CA LYS A 2 -8.04 5.03 5.93
C LYS A 2 -6.96 4.63 6.94
N VAL A 3 -5.91 3.96 6.48
CA VAL A 3 -4.72 3.58 7.25
C VAL A 3 -3.46 4.16 6.61
N THR A 4 -2.47 4.54 7.42
CA THR A 4 -1.15 4.94 6.93
C THR A 4 -0.13 3.86 7.26
N ILE A 5 0.62 3.43 6.25
CA ILE A 5 1.61 2.37 6.34
C ILE A 5 2.99 2.96 6.01
N GLY A 6 3.97 2.75 6.91
CA GLY A 6 5.35 3.18 6.71
C GLY A 6 6.21 2.07 6.15
N ALA A 7 6.96 2.36 5.10
CA ALA A 7 7.97 1.49 4.50
C ALA A 7 9.38 1.78 5.06
N SER A 8 10.28 0.81 4.94
CA SER A 8 11.69 0.89 5.37
C SER A 8 12.48 1.96 4.62
N THR A 9 12.02 2.35 3.43
CA THR A 9 12.54 3.48 2.64
C THR A 9 12.25 4.84 3.26
N GLY A 10 11.42 4.90 4.31
CA GLY A 10 10.93 6.13 4.93
C GLY A 10 9.69 6.71 4.25
N ALA A 11 9.23 6.10 3.16
CA ALA A 11 7.97 6.46 2.52
C ALA A 11 6.77 6.07 3.40
N ASN A 12 5.77 6.95 3.46
CA ASN A 12 4.48 6.65 4.06
C ASN A 12 3.42 6.57 2.96
N VAL A 13 2.61 5.52 2.97
CA VAL A 13 1.55 5.27 2.01
C VAL A 13 0.21 5.26 2.75
N GLU A 14 -0.69 6.14 2.33
CA GLU A 14 -2.09 6.12 2.77
C GLU A 14 -2.86 5.08 1.94
N VAL A 15 -3.58 4.18 2.60
CA VAL A 15 -4.40 3.15 1.95
C VAL A 15 -5.83 3.19 2.52
N TRP A 16 -6.83 3.09 1.65
CA TRP A 16 -8.23 2.92 2.04
C TRP A 16 -8.95 1.98 1.09
N CYS A 17 -10.13 1.52 1.48
CA CYS A 17 -10.98 0.66 0.68
C CYS A 17 -12.36 1.29 0.51
N GLU A 18 -12.82 1.40 -0.73
CA GLU A 18 -14.14 1.91 -1.14
C GLU A 18 -14.71 0.98 -2.20
N GLU A 19 -15.96 0.56 -2.03
CA GLU A 19 -16.67 -0.31 -2.98
C GLU A 19 -15.93 -1.61 -3.37
N GLY A 20 -15.09 -2.13 -2.46
CA GLY A 20 -14.30 -3.35 -2.67
C GLY A 20 -12.99 -3.14 -3.44
N LEU A 21 -12.65 -1.89 -3.76
CA LEU A 21 -11.38 -1.51 -4.38
C LEU A 21 -10.47 -0.83 -3.35
N PHE A 22 -9.18 -1.08 -3.47
CA PHE A 22 -8.16 -0.41 -2.67
C PHE A 22 -7.65 0.81 -3.41
N HIS A 23 -7.50 1.89 -2.66
CA HIS A 23 -6.92 3.13 -3.12
C HIS A 23 -5.68 3.42 -2.28
N ALA A 24 -4.58 3.80 -2.94
CA ALA A 24 -3.33 4.10 -2.28
C ALA A 24 -2.66 5.35 -2.87
N ARG A 25 -1.95 6.10 -2.02
CA ARG A 25 -1.09 7.21 -2.44
C ARG A 25 -0.01 7.48 -1.40
N ARG A 26 1.04 8.20 -1.77
CA ARG A 26 2.00 8.72 -0.79
C ARG A 26 1.32 9.70 0.17
N ALA A 27 1.62 9.57 1.47
CA ALA A 27 1.21 10.54 2.46
C ALA A 27 1.82 11.91 2.10
N HIS A 28 1.01 12.96 2.23
CA HIS A 28 1.35 14.34 1.85
C HIS A 28 1.44 14.62 0.35
N ASP A 29 1.14 13.64 -0.51
CA ASP A 29 0.95 13.89 -1.94
C ASP A 29 -0.51 14.27 -2.23
N ALA A 30 -0.69 15.34 -3.00
CA ALA A 30 -2.00 15.80 -3.48
C ALA A 30 -2.42 15.12 -4.79
N GLY A 31 -1.58 14.22 -5.32
CA GLY A 31 -1.86 13.42 -6.51
C GLY A 31 -3.10 12.54 -6.39
N GLN A 32 -3.59 12.11 -7.56
CA GLN A 32 -4.69 11.17 -7.66
C GLN A 32 -4.23 9.80 -7.12
N PRO A 33 -5.05 9.12 -6.30
CA PRO A 33 -4.67 7.81 -5.78
C PRO A 33 -4.66 6.76 -6.88
N GLU A 34 -3.74 5.83 -6.73
CA GLU A 34 -3.74 4.59 -7.48
C GLU A 34 -4.84 3.67 -6.95
N THR A 35 -5.53 2.98 -7.86
CA THR A 35 -6.69 2.13 -7.53
C THR A 35 -6.43 0.72 -8.04
N CYS A 36 -6.60 -0.26 -7.17
CA CYS A 36 -6.29 -1.66 -7.44
C CYS A 36 -7.22 -2.62 -6.69
N ILE A 37 -7.21 -3.89 -7.10
CA ILE A 37 -7.82 -4.97 -6.32
C ILE A 37 -6.87 -5.43 -5.21
N ALA A 38 -7.39 -6.18 -4.23
CA ALA A 38 -6.61 -6.66 -3.08
C ALA A 38 -5.33 -7.42 -3.46
N LEU A 39 -5.37 -8.17 -4.57
CA LEU A 39 -4.24 -8.97 -5.04
C LEU A 39 -3.06 -8.11 -5.51
N ASP A 40 -3.34 -6.95 -6.11
CA ASP A 40 -2.33 -6.08 -6.73
C ASP A 40 -1.83 -4.99 -5.77
N LEU A 41 -2.41 -4.90 -4.56
CA LEU A 41 -2.10 -3.86 -3.58
C LEU A 41 -0.61 -3.83 -3.20
N PHE A 42 0.08 -4.97 -3.20
CA PHE A 42 1.51 -5.00 -2.89
C PHE A 42 2.35 -4.32 -3.97
N GLU A 43 1.96 -4.41 -5.25
CA GLU A 43 2.68 -3.76 -6.37
C GLU A 43 2.52 -2.25 -6.27
N VAL A 44 1.29 -1.78 -6.05
CA VAL A 44 1.01 -0.35 -5.85
C VAL A 44 1.75 0.20 -4.63
N ILE A 45 1.78 -0.54 -3.51
CA ILE A 45 2.56 -0.14 -2.34
C ILE A 45 4.05 -0.11 -2.67
N ALA A 46 4.58 -1.07 -3.43
CA ALA A 46 5.97 -1.09 -3.81
C ALA A 46 6.36 0.12 -4.68
N GLU A 47 5.57 0.44 -5.69
CA GLU A 47 5.77 1.61 -6.54
C GLU A 47 5.74 2.90 -5.72
N LEU A 48 4.70 3.10 -4.91
CA LEU A 48 4.56 4.28 -4.07
C LEU A 48 5.66 4.35 -3.01
N ALA A 49 6.12 3.23 -2.45
CA ALA A 49 7.18 3.21 -1.45
C ALA A 49 8.60 3.18 -2.03
N GLN A 50 8.75 3.10 -3.37
CA GLN A 50 10.03 2.89 -4.07
C GLN A 50 10.75 1.62 -3.62
N LEU A 51 9.98 0.55 -3.37
CA LEU A 51 10.50 -0.78 -3.09
C LEU A 51 10.77 -1.50 -4.41
N ASP A 52 11.94 -2.11 -4.50
CA ASP A 52 12.33 -2.93 -5.64
C ASP A 52 11.76 -4.35 -5.50
N LEU A 53 10.85 -4.74 -6.39
CA LEU A 53 10.26 -6.08 -6.39
C LEU A 53 11.22 -7.16 -6.88
N GLU A 54 12.34 -6.81 -7.52
CA GLU A 54 13.40 -7.76 -7.88
C GLU A 54 14.27 -8.11 -6.66
N ASP A 55 14.30 -7.26 -5.63
CA ASP A 55 14.91 -7.56 -4.34
C ASP A 55 13.92 -8.34 -3.45
N ALA A 56 14.25 -9.61 -3.17
CA ALA A 56 13.39 -10.50 -2.38
C ALA A 56 13.01 -9.97 -1.00
N ARG A 57 13.87 -9.16 -0.35
CA ARG A 57 13.56 -8.58 0.98
C ARG A 57 12.54 -7.45 0.85
N GLN A 58 12.69 -6.62 -0.17
CA GLN A 58 11.80 -5.50 -0.45
C GLN A 58 10.45 -5.98 -1.01
N ALA A 59 10.45 -6.99 -1.88
CA ALA A 59 9.23 -7.68 -2.31
C ALA A 59 8.46 -8.27 -1.12
N ALA A 60 9.15 -8.98 -0.22
CA ALA A 60 8.53 -9.51 1.00
C ALA A 60 8.03 -8.41 1.94
N GLU A 61 8.67 -7.24 1.94
CA GLU A 61 8.17 -6.07 2.66
C GLU A 61 6.88 -5.55 2.06
N ALA A 62 6.82 -5.31 0.75
CA ALA A 62 5.62 -4.85 0.05
C ALA A 62 4.41 -5.74 0.36
N VAL A 63 4.59 -7.06 0.32
CA VAL A 63 3.54 -8.04 0.69
C VAL A 63 3.09 -7.87 2.14
N ARG A 64 4.01 -7.80 3.10
CA ARG A 64 3.66 -7.60 4.52
C ARG A 64 2.91 -6.28 4.75
N LEU A 65 3.30 -5.22 4.05
CA LEU A 65 2.64 -3.91 4.14
C LEU A 65 1.20 -3.98 3.58
N ALA A 66 1.01 -4.67 2.45
CA ALA A 66 -0.31 -4.90 1.87
C ALA A 66 -1.22 -5.74 2.78
N GLU A 67 -0.71 -6.86 3.31
CA GLU A 67 -1.44 -7.72 4.25
C GLU A 67 -1.86 -6.96 5.51
N ARG A 68 -0.96 -6.12 6.05
CA ARG A 68 -1.25 -5.25 7.19
C ARG A 68 -2.36 -4.26 6.85
N ALA A 69 -2.30 -3.60 5.69
CA ALA A 69 -3.32 -2.66 5.26
C ALA A 69 -4.69 -3.34 5.10
N GLN A 70 -4.75 -4.49 4.43
CA GLN A 70 -5.96 -5.28 4.24
C GLN A 70 -6.55 -5.73 5.58
N SER A 71 -5.72 -6.20 6.51
CA SER A 71 -6.19 -6.64 7.83
C SER A 71 -6.81 -5.48 8.64
N HIS A 72 -6.24 -4.28 8.55
CA HIS A 72 -6.82 -3.11 9.20
C HIS A 72 -8.15 -2.71 8.54
N LEU A 73 -8.21 -2.71 7.21
CA LEU A 73 -9.38 -2.24 6.45
C LEU A 73 -10.52 -3.25 6.38
N GLY A 74 -10.24 -4.55 6.50
CA GLY A 74 -11.24 -5.63 6.51
C GLY A 74 -11.82 -5.96 7.89
N SER A 75 -11.30 -5.37 8.96
CA SER A 75 -11.79 -5.57 10.34
C SER A 75 -12.82 -4.49 10.79
N GLY A 76 -13.43 -3.78 9.83
CA GLY A 76 -14.37 -2.66 10.07
C GLY A 76 -15.81 -3.02 9.80
#